data_AF-A0A928BNK0-F1
#
_entry.id   AF-A0A928BNK0-F1
#
_cell.length_a   1.000
_cell.length_b   1.000
_cell.length_c   1.000
_cell.angle_alpha   90.00
_cell.angle_beta   90.00
_cell.angle_gamma   90.00
#
_symmetry.space_group_name_H-M   'P 1'
#
loop_
_entity.id
_entity.type
_entity.pdbx_description
1 polymer ?
#
loop_
_entity_poly.entity_id
_entity_poly.type
_entity_poly.pdbx_seq_one_letter_code
_entity_poly.pdbx_strand_id
1 'polypeptide(L)'
;MEERRKMKRQPTMRYGFILGAVLMTLGLGLQGGLGPVEWDKFAWPVNIYVLAGFLICIATLFLLRKKVAPFRFLGTYQAVIPTMVYAVVLTMAMGLTRQETGGIWLHHMLTFWPFVLIYVLMAFILGMTILIQLKRWAAASFSPSSFHFSLLLHLGLFLAMTTATLGNADVQHLKMVAFKDAPESRALTAENTVYNLPLTIELKRFLLDTYADGTPKRFASELQIQTSSGSHINATVDVNQPVEVDGWKIYQYGYDTQEGARSRYSILELVRDPWLPWVYAGIIMMLAGALCMFLFKR
;
A
#
# COMPACT_ATOMS: atom_id res chain seq x y z
N MET A 1 -1.12 18.49 -49.03
CA MET A 1 -0.47 17.31 -48.41
C MET A 1 0.31 17.62 -47.14
N GLU A 2 0.74 18.87 -46.93
CA GLU A 2 1.52 19.30 -45.76
C GLU A 2 0.70 19.43 -44.46
N GLU A 3 -0.60 19.77 -44.57
CA GLU A 3 -1.53 19.77 -43.43
C GLU A 3 -1.85 18.37 -42.89
N ARG A 4 -1.92 17.35 -43.77
CA ARG A 4 -2.06 15.94 -43.35
C ARG A 4 -0.81 15.40 -42.65
N ARG A 5 0.36 16.03 -42.83
CA ARG A 5 1.60 15.71 -42.10
C ARG A 5 1.60 16.25 -40.66
N LYS A 6 0.86 17.31 -40.35
CA LYS A 6 0.72 17.83 -38.97
C LYS A 6 -0.10 16.89 -38.05
N MET A 7 -1.03 16.10 -38.60
CA MET A 7 -1.92 15.22 -37.82
C MET A 7 -1.32 13.88 -37.36
N LYS A 8 -0.07 13.56 -37.69
CA LYS A 8 0.60 12.29 -37.32
C LYS A 8 1.98 12.47 -36.69
N ARG A 9 2.27 13.61 -36.04
CA ARG A 9 3.45 13.68 -35.18
C ARG A 9 3.25 12.74 -34.00
N GLN A 10 3.98 11.62 -33.99
CA GLN A 10 4.03 10.75 -32.82
C GLN A 10 4.57 11.58 -31.65
N PRO A 11 3.92 11.52 -30.48
CA PRO A 11 4.33 12.32 -29.33
C PRO A 11 5.73 11.89 -28.87
N THR A 12 6.72 12.76 -28.99
CA THR A 12 8.09 12.49 -28.54
C THR A 12 8.19 12.36 -27.01
N MET A 13 9.23 11.66 -26.52
CA MET A 13 9.51 11.57 -25.07
C MET A 13 9.62 12.94 -24.37
N ARG A 14 9.98 13.99 -25.12
CA ARG A 14 9.98 15.39 -24.65
C ARG A 14 8.64 15.79 -24.03
N TYR A 15 7.51 15.36 -24.60
CA TYR A 15 6.19 15.66 -24.03
C TYR A 15 5.98 15.02 -22.65
N GLY A 16 6.52 13.81 -22.44
CA GLY A 16 6.43 13.15 -21.13
C GLY A 16 7.27 13.85 -20.07
N PHE A 17 8.46 14.33 -20.42
CA PHE A 17 9.27 15.15 -19.51
C PHE A 17 8.59 16.48 -19.17
N ILE A 18 7.99 17.15 -20.16
CA ILE A 18 7.23 18.38 -19.93
C ILE A 18 6.02 18.11 -19.03
N LEU A 19 5.27 17.03 -19.29
CA LEU A 19 4.12 16.66 -18.44
C LEU A 19 4.55 16.40 -16.99
N GLY A 20 5.62 15.65 -16.78
CA GLY A 20 6.17 15.42 -15.44
C GLY A 20 6.61 16.71 -14.77
N ALA A 21 7.33 17.60 -15.48
CA ALA A 21 7.73 18.90 -14.95
C ALA A 21 6.53 19.78 -14.55
N VAL A 22 5.46 19.79 -15.36
CA VAL A 22 4.22 20.52 -15.05
C VAL A 22 3.54 19.95 -13.82
N LEU A 23 3.50 18.62 -13.66
CA LEU A 23 2.95 17.99 -12.45
C LEU A 23 3.81 18.28 -11.21
N MET A 24 5.13 18.32 -11.36
CA MET A 24 6.05 18.69 -10.28
C MET A 24 5.80 20.13 -9.81
N THR A 25 5.72 21.09 -10.73
CA THR A 25 5.46 22.49 -10.37
C THR A 25 4.06 22.69 -9.80
N LEU A 26 3.04 22.03 -10.37
CA LEU A 26 1.68 22.02 -9.82
C LEU A 26 1.67 21.44 -8.40
N GLY A 27 2.34 20.31 -8.19
CA GLY A 27 2.42 19.66 -6.89
C GLY A 27 3.10 20.54 -5.85
N LEU A 28 4.19 21.25 -6.20
CA LEU A 28 4.84 22.21 -5.31
C LEU A 28 3.89 23.37 -4.96
N GLY A 29 3.10 23.84 -5.92
CA GLY A 29 2.06 24.85 -5.69
C GLY A 29 0.97 24.36 -4.73
N LEU A 30 0.49 23.12 -4.90
CA LEU A 30 -0.48 22.51 -4.00
C LEU A 30 0.11 22.30 -2.60
N GLN A 31 1.36 21.89 -2.50
CA GLN A 31 2.05 21.73 -1.21
C GLN A 31 2.16 23.07 -0.47
N GLY A 32 2.49 24.16 -1.17
CA GLY A 32 2.57 25.49 -0.57
C GLY A 32 1.21 26.10 -0.22
N GLY A 33 0.16 25.78 -0.98
CA GLY A 33 -1.18 26.35 -0.80
C GLY A 33 -2.09 25.57 0.15
N LEU A 34 -2.10 24.24 0.05
CA LEU A 34 -3.00 23.35 0.80
C LEU A 34 -2.28 22.57 1.91
N GLY A 35 -0.95 22.58 1.93
CA GLY A 35 -0.17 21.74 2.84
C GLY A 35 -0.08 20.28 2.38
N PRO A 36 0.37 19.37 3.27
CA PRO A 36 0.50 17.94 2.97
C PRO A 36 -0.85 17.26 2.75
N VAL A 37 -0.85 16.15 2.01
CA VAL A 37 -2.05 15.33 1.79
C VAL A 37 -2.49 14.67 3.11
N GLU A 38 -3.74 14.90 3.48
CA GLU A 38 -4.39 14.26 4.65
C GLU A 38 -5.06 12.94 4.24
N TRP A 39 -4.34 11.83 4.39
CA TRP A 39 -4.82 10.50 3.98
C TRP A 39 -6.04 10.02 4.77
N ASP A 40 -6.20 10.43 6.03
CA ASP A 40 -7.32 10.00 6.90
C ASP A 40 -8.69 10.38 6.33
N LYS A 41 -8.76 11.47 5.54
CA LYS A 41 -9.99 11.89 4.83
C LYS A 41 -10.43 10.91 3.75
N PHE A 42 -9.55 10.00 3.33
CA PHE A 42 -9.81 8.97 2.34
C PHE A 42 -10.14 7.61 2.97
N ALA A 43 -10.22 7.50 4.30
CA ALA A 43 -10.63 6.27 4.97
C ALA A 43 -12.02 5.80 4.54
N TRP A 44 -12.35 4.56 4.87
CA TRP A 44 -13.62 3.91 4.55
C TRP A 44 -14.82 4.78 4.98
N PRO A 45 -15.84 4.97 4.11
CA PRO A 45 -16.02 4.41 2.77
C PRO A 45 -15.51 5.30 1.62
N VAL A 46 -14.80 6.39 1.89
CA VAL A 46 -14.41 7.38 0.87
C VAL A 46 -13.46 6.77 -0.15
N ASN A 47 -12.49 5.96 0.29
CA ASN A 47 -11.56 5.24 -0.58
C ASN A 47 -12.24 4.42 -1.69
N ILE A 48 -13.36 3.73 -1.41
CA ILE A 48 -14.02 2.91 -2.44
C ILE A 48 -14.68 3.78 -3.52
N TYR A 49 -15.25 4.93 -3.14
CA TYR A 49 -15.77 5.90 -4.11
C TYR A 49 -14.65 6.51 -4.95
N VAL A 50 -13.50 6.81 -4.34
CA VAL A 50 -12.31 7.32 -5.03
C VAL A 50 -11.78 6.27 -6.01
N LEU A 51 -11.68 5.00 -5.60
CA LEU A 51 -11.25 3.91 -6.47
C LEU A 51 -12.22 3.72 -7.65
N ALA A 52 -13.53 3.71 -7.39
CA ALA A 52 -14.54 3.58 -8.45
C ALA A 52 -14.45 4.74 -9.46
N GLY A 53 -14.35 5.99 -8.96
CA GLY A 53 -14.15 7.17 -9.81
C GLY A 53 -12.86 7.09 -10.63
N PHE A 54 -11.77 6.62 -10.01
CA PHE A 54 -10.49 6.42 -10.68
C PHE A 54 -10.57 5.39 -11.82
N LEU A 55 -11.24 4.25 -11.59
CA LEU A 55 -11.46 3.23 -12.62
C LEU A 55 -12.35 3.73 -13.77
N ILE A 56 -13.41 4.50 -13.46
CA ILE A 56 -14.26 5.15 -14.46
C ILE A 56 -13.46 6.15 -15.31
N CYS A 57 -12.58 6.93 -14.68
CA CYS A 57 -11.68 7.83 -15.38
C CYS A 57 -10.75 7.07 -16.33
N ILE A 58 -10.10 5.99 -15.88
CA ILE A 58 -9.25 5.14 -16.74
C ILE A 58 -10.05 4.59 -17.93
N ALA A 59 -11.28 4.08 -17.69
CA ALA A 59 -12.14 3.56 -18.74
C ALA A 59 -12.51 4.65 -19.76
N THR A 60 -12.87 5.84 -19.28
CA THR A 60 -13.19 7.01 -20.12
C THR A 60 -11.99 7.42 -20.97
N LEU A 61 -10.81 7.56 -20.37
CA LEU A 61 -9.56 7.87 -21.07
C LEU A 61 -9.26 6.82 -22.15
N PHE A 62 -9.46 5.54 -21.84
CA PHE A 62 -9.29 4.46 -22.78
C PHE A 62 -10.26 4.55 -23.96
N LEU A 63 -11.56 4.77 -23.73
CA LEU A 63 -12.56 4.88 -24.79
C LEU A 63 -12.29 6.08 -25.71
N LEU A 64 -11.90 7.22 -25.13
CA LEU A 64 -11.61 8.45 -25.85
C LEU A 64 -10.21 8.50 -26.48
N ARG A 65 -9.33 7.53 -26.21
CA ARG A 65 -7.93 7.52 -26.66
C ARG A 65 -7.74 7.64 -28.17
N LYS A 66 -8.70 7.21 -28.99
CA LYS A 66 -8.60 7.33 -30.45
C LYS A 66 -8.95 8.73 -30.95
N LYS A 67 -9.74 9.48 -30.17
CA LYS A 67 -10.24 10.82 -30.51
C LYS A 67 -9.36 11.93 -29.96
N VAL A 68 -8.73 11.71 -28.80
CA VAL A 68 -7.99 12.75 -28.06
C VAL A 68 -6.50 12.40 -28.00
N ALA A 69 -5.65 13.29 -28.53
CA ALA A 69 -4.21 13.05 -28.65
C ALA A 69 -3.48 12.85 -27.30
N PRO A 70 -3.74 13.65 -26.25
CA PRO A 70 -3.18 13.39 -24.91
C PRO A 70 -3.53 12.00 -24.36
N PHE A 71 -4.77 11.53 -24.54
CA PHE A 71 -5.20 10.23 -24.03
C PHE A 71 -4.56 9.08 -24.81
N ARG A 72 -4.30 9.28 -26.10
CA ARG A 72 -3.49 8.36 -26.90
C ARG A 72 -2.05 8.28 -26.40
N PHE A 73 -1.47 9.42 -26.01
CA PHE A 73 -0.10 9.51 -25.51
C PHE A 73 0.10 8.75 -24.19
N LEU A 74 -0.86 8.83 -23.25
CA LEU A 74 -0.77 8.10 -21.97
C LEU A 74 -0.66 6.57 -22.13
N GLY A 75 -1.09 6.01 -23.27
CA GLY A 75 -0.95 4.58 -23.58
C GLY A 75 0.34 4.20 -24.29
N THR A 76 1.35 5.08 -24.39
CA THR A 76 2.61 4.80 -25.07
C THR A 76 3.79 4.72 -24.11
N TYR A 77 4.83 3.98 -24.50
CA TYR A 77 6.10 3.92 -23.76
C TYR A 77 6.77 5.30 -23.60
N GLN A 78 6.45 6.24 -24.49
CA GLN A 78 6.97 7.61 -24.46
C GLN A 78 6.40 8.43 -23.29
N ALA A 79 5.25 8.04 -22.73
CA ALA A 79 4.73 8.57 -21.46
C ALA A 79 5.29 7.82 -20.25
N VAL A 80 5.47 6.49 -20.38
CA VAL A 80 5.98 5.62 -19.30
C VAL A 80 7.39 6.01 -18.88
N ILE A 81 8.33 6.11 -19.83
CA ILE A 81 9.76 6.30 -19.51
C ILE A 81 10.01 7.58 -18.70
N PRO A 82 9.53 8.77 -19.11
CA PRO A 82 9.73 9.98 -18.32
C PRO A 82 9.06 9.89 -16.94
N THR A 83 7.84 9.34 -16.87
CA THR A 83 7.13 9.15 -15.59
C THR A 83 7.93 8.26 -14.64
N MET A 84 8.52 7.17 -15.15
CA MET A 84 9.41 6.29 -14.39
C MET A 84 10.67 7.01 -13.92
N VAL A 85 11.28 7.88 -14.74
CA VAL A 85 12.45 8.68 -14.32
C VAL A 85 12.08 9.59 -13.15
N TYR A 86 10.95 10.31 -13.22
CA TYR A 86 10.47 11.12 -12.10
C TYR A 86 10.20 10.28 -10.86
N ALA A 87 9.50 9.15 -11.00
CA ALA A 87 9.21 8.26 -9.89
C ALA A 87 10.48 7.74 -9.22
N VAL A 88 11.48 7.30 -9.98
CA VAL A 88 12.76 6.82 -9.45
C VAL A 88 13.51 7.92 -8.71
N VAL A 89 13.60 9.13 -9.29
CA VAL A 89 14.28 10.27 -8.66
C VAL A 89 13.60 10.64 -7.33
N LEU A 90 12.27 10.67 -7.30
CA LEU A 90 11.51 10.98 -6.10
C LEU A 90 11.62 9.87 -5.04
N THR A 91 11.57 8.60 -5.44
CA THR A 91 11.79 7.47 -4.52
C THR A 91 13.21 7.43 -3.99
N MET A 92 14.21 7.82 -4.79
CA MET A 92 15.58 7.96 -4.34
C MET A 92 15.71 9.09 -3.32
N ALA A 93 15.06 10.24 -3.56
CA ALA A 93 14.99 11.31 -2.56
C ALA A 93 14.35 10.82 -1.25
N MET A 94 13.29 10.00 -1.33
CA MET A 94 12.64 9.40 -0.17
C MET A 94 13.57 8.47 0.61
N GLY A 95 14.30 7.61 -0.10
CA GLY A 95 15.23 6.67 0.52
C GLY A 95 16.49 7.31 1.12
N LEU A 96 16.91 8.47 0.60
CA LEU A 96 18.09 9.19 1.08
C LEU A 96 17.78 10.23 2.17
N THR A 97 16.51 10.58 2.36
CA THR A 97 16.08 11.55 3.38
C THR A 97 15.47 10.83 4.58
N ARG A 98 15.85 11.26 5.77
CA ARG A 98 15.30 10.72 7.02
C ARG A 98 13.82 11.08 7.12
N GLN A 99 12.95 10.08 7.07
CA GLN A 99 11.51 10.28 7.21
C GLN A 99 11.14 10.40 8.69
N GLU A 100 10.93 11.62 9.18
CA GLU A 100 10.65 11.90 10.59
C GLU A 100 9.68 13.08 10.77
N THR A 101 8.99 13.11 11.90
CA THR A 101 8.01 14.15 12.23
C THR A 101 8.70 15.48 12.57
N GLY A 102 8.31 16.55 11.86
CA GLY A 102 8.76 17.92 12.15
C GLY A 102 9.92 18.44 11.27
N GLY A 103 10.35 17.66 10.28
CA GLY A 103 11.31 18.13 9.28
C GLY A 103 10.69 18.98 8.16
N ILE A 104 11.53 19.50 7.27
CA ILE A 104 11.10 20.23 6.06
C ILE A 104 10.25 19.27 5.17
N TRP A 105 9.48 19.77 4.21
CA TRP A 105 8.64 19.01 3.25
C TRP A 105 9.19 17.67 2.68
N LEU A 106 10.52 17.46 2.65
CA LEU A 106 11.15 16.21 2.18
C LEU A 106 11.14 15.08 3.23
N HIS A 107 10.80 15.37 4.48
CA HIS A 107 10.72 14.39 5.57
C HIS A 107 9.36 13.64 5.60
N HIS A 108 8.39 14.06 4.79
CA HIS A 108 7.07 13.45 4.66
C HIS A 108 6.74 13.17 3.18
N MET A 109 7.52 12.31 2.53
CA MET A 109 7.38 12.12 1.07
C MET A 109 6.06 11.45 0.64
N LEU A 110 5.43 10.65 1.50
CA LEU A 110 4.14 10.01 1.19
C LEU A 110 2.95 10.98 1.19
N THR A 111 3.07 12.15 1.85
CA THR A 111 2.04 13.21 1.83
C THR A 111 2.43 14.37 0.93
N PHE A 112 3.58 14.28 0.25
CA PHE A 112 4.12 15.32 -0.62
C PHE A 112 3.44 15.31 -1.99
N TRP A 113 2.77 16.40 -2.35
CA TRP A 113 1.94 16.48 -3.58
C TRP A 113 2.67 16.09 -4.88
N PRO A 114 3.90 16.55 -5.17
CA PRO A 114 4.62 16.10 -6.38
C PRO A 114 4.81 14.59 -6.45
N PHE A 115 5.08 13.94 -5.32
CA PHE A 115 5.18 12.48 -5.23
C PHE A 115 3.83 11.83 -5.56
N VAL A 116 2.76 12.29 -4.92
CA VAL A 116 1.40 11.79 -5.13
C VAL A 116 0.94 11.95 -6.58
N LEU A 117 1.16 13.11 -7.21
CA LEU A 117 0.75 13.36 -8.59
C LEU A 117 1.47 12.47 -9.61
N ILE A 118 2.78 12.26 -9.42
CA ILE A 118 3.55 11.35 -10.28
C ILE A 118 3.09 9.90 -10.08
N TYR A 119 2.80 9.51 -8.85
CA TYR A 119 2.27 8.18 -8.54
C TYR A 119 0.88 7.95 -9.16
N VAL A 120 -0.02 8.94 -9.06
CA VAL A 120 -1.34 8.91 -9.72
C VAL A 120 -1.20 8.81 -11.24
N LEU A 121 -0.28 9.59 -11.86
CA LEU A 121 0.00 9.48 -13.29
C LEU A 121 0.50 8.08 -13.68
N MET A 122 1.41 7.50 -12.88
CA MET A 122 1.91 6.15 -13.10
C MET A 122 0.77 5.12 -13.03
N ALA A 123 -0.15 5.24 -12.06
CA ALA A 123 -1.32 4.38 -11.97
C ALA A 123 -2.25 4.52 -13.19
N PHE A 124 -2.46 5.74 -13.70
CA PHE A 124 -3.21 5.96 -14.94
C PHE A 124 -2.57 5.28 -16.15
N ILE A 125 -1.26 5.45 -16.34
CA ILE A 125 -0.51 4.85 -17.45
C ILE A 125 -0.56 3.31 -17.36
N LEU A 126 -0.41 2.77 -16.14
CA LEU A 126 -0.48 1.34 -15.89
C LEU A 126 -1.88 0.78 -16.20
N GLY A 127 -2.94 1.44 -15.71
CA GLY A 127 -4.33 1.10 -16.01
C GLY A 127 -4.65 1.13 -17.51
N MET A 128 -4.16 2.15 -18.22
CA MET A 128 -4.27 2.24 -19.69
C MET A 128 -3.57 1.07 -20.38
N THR A 129 -2.38 0.68 -19.91
CA THR A 129 -1.60 -0.43 -20.47
C THR A 129 -2.30 -1.77 -20.27
N ILE A 130 -2.94 -1.98 -19.10
CA ILE A 130 -3.78 -3.15 -18.82
C ILE A 130 -4.93 -3.22 -19.81
N LEU A 131 -5.71 -2.15 -19.98
CA LEU A 131 -6.85 -2.14 -20.91
C LEU A 131 -6.43 -2.34 -22.37
N ILE A 132 -5.26 -1.84 -22.77
CA ILE A 132 -4.70 -2.08 -24.11
C ILE A 132 -4.36 -3.55 -24.30
N GLN A 133 -3.67 -4.17 -23.34
CA GLN A 133 -3.33 -5.60 -23.38
C GLN A 133 -4.59 -6.48 -23.34
N LEU A 134 -5.55 -6.17 -22.47
CA LEU A 134 -6.82 -6.88 -22.36
C LEU A 134 -7.61 -6.82 -23.67
N LYS A 135 -7.68 -5.65 -24.32
CA LYS A 135 -8.34 -5.53 -25.62
C LYS A 135 -7.67 -6.37 -26.71
N ARG A 136 -6.32 -6.45 -26.72
CA ARG A 136 -5.60 -7.29 -27.69
C ARG A 136 -5.92 -8.77 -27.50
N TRP A 137 -5.94 -9.21 -26.24
CA TRP A 137 -6.31 -10.59 -25.91
C TRP A 137 -7.77 -10.89 -26.22
N ALA A 138 -8.69 -9.97 -25.91
CA ALA A 138 -10.10 -10.09 -26.27
C ALA A 138 -10.32 -10.12 -27.80
N ALA A 139 -9.53 -9.36 -28.57
CA ALA A 139 -9.58 -9.40 -30.03
C ALA A 139 -9.06 -10.73 -30.62
N ALA A 140 -8.30 -11.50 -29.84
CA ALA A 140 -7.88 -12.87 -30.14
C ALA A 140 -8.84 -13.91 -29.54
N SER A 141 -10.09 -13.52 -29.24
CA SER A 141 -11.12 -14.37 -28.65
C SER A 141 -10.67 -15.09 -27.38
N PHE A 142 -9.84 -14.44 -26.56
CA PHE A 142 -9.27 -14.99 -25.33
C PHE A 142 -8.46 -16.28 -25.54
N SER A 143 -7.89 -16.48 -26.73
CA SER A 143 -7.04 -17.64 -27.00
C SER A 143 -5.87 -17.71 -26.01
N PRO A 144 -5.61 -18.85 -25.35
CA PRO A 144 -4.48 -19.03 -24.45
C PRO A 144 -3.13 -18.76 -25.12
N SER A 145 -2.99 -19.05 -26.41
CA SER A 145 -1.76 -18.79 -27.17
C SER A 145 -1.46 -17.30 -27.40
N SER A 146 -2.49 -16.45 -27.28
CA SER A 146 -2.38 -14.99 -27.43
C SER A 146 -2.29 -14.27 -26.08
N PHE A 147 -2.36 -15.02 -24.97
CA PHE A 147 -2.21 -14.47 -23.63
C PHE A 147 -0.76 -14.07 -23.40
N HIS A 148 -0.55 -12.79 -23.06
CA HIS A 148 0.77 -12.29 -22.71
C HIS A 148 0.89 -12.25 -21.19
N PHE A 149 1.79 -13.07 -20.63
CA PHE A 149 2.02 -13.14 -19.18
C PHE A 149 2.44 -11.79 -18.55
N SER A 150 2.93 -10.83 -19.34
CA SER A 150 3.15 -9.44 -18.91
C SER A 150 1.90 -8.75 -18.38
N LEU A 151 0.70 -9.20 -18.78
CA LEU A 151 -0.57 -8.69 -18.26
C LEU A 151 -0.69 -8.95 -16.75
N LEU A 152 -0.26 -10.12 -16.26
CA LEU A 152 -0.28 -10.44 -14.82
C LEU A 152 0.65 -9.51 -14.04
N LEU A 153 1.84 -9.19 -14.58
CA LEU A 153 2.72 -8.22 -13.94
C LEU A 153 2.09 -6.84 -13.82
N HIS A 154 1.47 -6.35 -14.90
CA HIS A 154 0.90 -5.01 -14.90
C HIS A 154 -0.35 -4.93 -14.02
N LEU A 155 -1.22 -5.95 -14.10
CA LEU A 155 -2.41 -6.05 -13.26
C LEU A 155 -2.02 -6.21 -11.78
N GLY A 156 -1.01 -7.03 -11.49
CA GLY A 156 -0.53 -7.27 -10.13
C GLY A 156 0.08 -6.03 -9.52
N LEU A 157 0.91 -5.32 -10.29
CA LEU A 157 1.47 -4.04 -9.88
C LEU A 157 0.35 -3.01 -9.67
N PHE A 158 -0.64 -2.91 -10.57
CA PHE A 158 -1.74 -1.97 -10.44
C PHE A 158 -2.58 -2.24 -9.20
N LEU A 159 -2.90 -3.51 -8.94
CA LEU A 159 -3.65 -3.92 -7.77
C LEU A 159 -2.87 -3.58 -6.49
N ALA A 160 -1.61 -4.02 -6.37
CA ALA A 160 -0.78 -3.75 -5.19
C ALA A 160 -0.60 -2.23 -4.95
N MET A 161 -0.31 -1.47 -6.00
CA MET A 161 -0.11 -0.03 -5.97
C MET A 161 -1.37 0.75 -5.53
N THR A 162 -2.52 0.46 -6.13
CA THR A 162 -3.76 1.21 -5.85
C THR A 162 -4.34 0.84 -4.49
N THR A 163 -4.31 -0.44 -4.12
CA THR A 163 -4.84 -0.92 -2.84
C THR A 163 -3.93 -0.55 -1.67
N ALA A 164 -2.61 -0.56 -1.82
CA ALA A 164 -1.71 -0.09 -0.77
C ALA A 164 -1.88 1.41 -0.50
N THR A 165 -2.09 2.22 -1.55
CA THR A 165 -2.24 3.68 -1.39
C THR A 165 -3.56 4.04 -0.73
N LEU A 166 -4.67 3.49 -1.21
CA LEU A 166 -6.01 3.80 -0.68
C LEU A 166 -6.30 3.08 0.64
N GLY A 167 -5.70 1.91 0.84
CA GLY A 167 -5.83 1.12 2.06
C GLY A 167 -5.04 1.67 3.23
N ASN A 168 -3.99 2.47 2.99
CA ASN A 168 -3.18 3.09 4.05
C ASN A 168 -4.03 3.93 5.02
N ALA A 169 -5.11 4.55 4.56
CA ALA A 169 -6.03 5.32 5.39
C ALA A 169 -6.90 4.47 6.32
N ASP A 170 -7.03 3.17 6.05
CA ASP A 170 -7.81 2.22 6.86
C ASP A 170 -6.96 1.40 7.82
N VAL A 171 -5.63 1.58 7.79
CA VAL A 171 -4.72 0.88 8.70
C VAL A 171 -4.88 1.44 10.11
N GLN A 172 -5.12 0.54 11.06
CA GLN A 172 -5.25 0.90 12.47
C GLN A 172 -4.08 0.31 13.25
N HIS A 173 -3.40 1.16 14.03
CA HIS A 173 -2.40 0.76 15.01
C HIS A 173 -2.93 1.08 16.41
N LEU A 174 -3.12 0.04 17.22
CA LEU A 174 -3.57 0.17 18.60
C LEU A 174 -2.54 -0.45 19.55
N LYS A 175 -2.40 0.13 20.74
CA LYS A 175 -1.57 -0.41 21.82
C LYS A 175 -2.46 -0.87 22.96
N MET A 176 -2.22 -2.08 23.45
CA MET A 176 -2.93 -2.64 24.59
C MET A 176 -1.95 -3.06 25.67
N VAL A 177 -2.34 -2.86 26.93
CA VAL A 177 -1.65 -3.45 28.09
C VAL A 177 -2.49 -4.62 28.57
N ALA A 178 -2.05 -5.84 28.28
CA ALA A 178 -2.70 -7.06 28.72
C ALA A 178 -2.17 -7.47 30.08
N PHE A 179 -3.05 -7.55 31.09
CA PHE A 179 -2.68 -7.92 32.45
C PHE A 179 -2.93 -9.39 32.72
N LYS A 180 -2.14 -9.94 33.65
CA LYS A 180 -2.32 -11.30 34.12
C LYS A 180 -3.63 -11.45 34.88
N ASP A 181 -4.40 -12.49 34.56
CA ASP A 181 -5.67 -12.83 35.22
C ASP A 181 -6.76 -11.72 35.14
N ALA A 182 -6.60 -10.78 34.20
CA ALA A 182 -7.49 -9.65 33.99
C ALA A 182 -7.77 -9.47 32.49
N PRO A 183 -8.94 -9.91 32.01
CA PRO A 183 -9.35 -9.73 30.62
C PRO A 183 -9.47 -8.25 30.26
N GLU A 184 -8.86 -7.84 29.15
CA GLU A 184 -8.86 -6.45 28.69
C GLU A 184 -9.34 -6.35 27.23
N SER A 185 -10.21 -5.38 26.96
CA SER A 185 -10.74 -5.09 25.62
C SER A 185 -10.46 -3.66 25.19
N ARG A 186 -9.93 -2.82 26.07
CA ARG A 186 -9.55 -1.44 25.76
C ARG A 186 -8.13 -1.41 25.21
N ALA A 187 -7.97 -0.76 24.07
CA ALA A 187 -6.68 -0.40 23.51
C ALA A 187 -6.59 1.12 23.34
N LEU A 188 -5.39 1.62 23.13
CA LEU A 188 -5.07 3.04 22.95
C LEU A 188 -4.63 3.27 21.52
N THR A 189 -5.17 4.31 20.90
CA THR A 189 -4.72 4.83 19.59
C THR A 189 -3.39 5.59 19.73
N ALA A 190 -2.83 6.05 18.61
CA ALA A 190 -1.65 6.93 18.61
C ALA A 190 -1.89 8.26 19.36
N GLU A 191 -3.13 8.76 19.35
CA GLU A 191 -3.57 9.97 20.05
C GLU A 191 -3.94 9.70 21.52
N ASN A 192 -3.65 8.50 22.03
CA ASN A 192 -3.94 8.07 23.39
C ASN A 192 -5.45 8.07 23.72
N THR A 193 -6.31 7.91 22.70
CA THR A 193 -7.75 7.75 22.87
C THR A 193 -8.10 6.26 23.05
N VAL A 194 -9.08 5.98 23.91
CA VAL A 194 -9.50 4.61 24.20
C VAL A 194 -10.37 4.07 23.06
N TYR A 195 -9.96 2.94 22.50
CA TYR A 195 -10.70 2.17 21.52
C TYR A 195 -11.12 0.82 22.14
N ASN A 196 -12.42 0.51 22.09
CA ASN A 196 -12.94 -0.75 22.58
C ASN A 196 -12.91 -1.79 21.45
N LEU A 197 -12.11 -2.84 21.64
CA LEU A 197 -12.00 -3.93 20.68
C LEU A 197 -13.23 -4.85 20.74
N PRO A 198 -13.57 -5.49 19.61
CA PRO A 198 -14.59 -6.54 19.56
C PRO A 198 -14.09 -7.89 20.11
N LEU A 199 -12.85 -7.94 20.62
CA LEU A 199 -12.21 -9.10 21.22
C LEU A 199 -11.68 -8.73 22.61
N THR A 200 -11.57 -9.73 23.48
CA THR A 200 -11.00 -9.57 24.83
C THR A 200 -9.72 -10.39 24.93
N ILE A 201 -8.65 -9.79 25.43
CA ILE A 201 -7.34 -10.43 25.56
C ILE A 201 -6.95 -10.49 27.03
N GLU A 202 -6.54 -11.66 27.47
CA GLU A 202 -6.01 -11.87 28.82
C GLU A 202 -4.60 -12.46 28.72
N LEU A 203 -3.66 -11.94 29.51
CA LEU A 203 -2.34 -12.55 29.64
C LEU A 203 -2.42 -13.73 30.61
N LYS A 204 -2.07 -14.94 30.15
CA LYS A 204 -1.95 -16.10 31.03
C LYS A 204 -0.54 -16.19 31.61
N ARG A 205 0.45 -16.05 30.74
CA ARG A 205 1.86 -16.16 31.12
C ARG A 205 2.76 -15.35 30.21
N PHE A 206 3.69 -14.63 30.82
CA PHE A 206 4.81 -14.02 30.10
C PHE A 206 6.00 -14.98 30.12
N LEU A 207 6.65 -15.14 28.98
CA LEU A 207 7.83 -15.97 28.77
C LEU A 207 9.00 -15.05 28.43
N LEU A 208 10.10 -15.16 29.17
CA LEU A 208 11.34 -14.43 28.90
C LEU A 208 12.50 -15.41 28.97
N ASP A 209 13.17 -15.61 27.83
CA ASP A 209 14.42 -16.32 27.76
C ASP A 209 15.56 -15.29 27.73
N THR A 210 16.58 -15.47 28.58
CA THR A 210 17.76 -14.59 28.63
C THR A 210 19.02 -15.35 28.23
N TYR A 211 20.00 -14.63 27.69
CA TYR A 211 21.36 -15.11 27.56
C TYR A 211 22.05 -15.17 28.93
N ALA A 212 23.25 -15.76 28.97
CA ALA A 212 24.04 -15.89 30.21
C ALA A 212 24.47 -14.54 30.80
N ASP A 213 24.55 -13.49 29.96
CA ASP A 213 24.83 -12.11 30.36
C ASP A 213 23.58 -11.33 30.84
N GLY A 214 22.42 -11.99 30.89
CA GLY A 214 21.14 -11.40 31.31
C GLY A 214 20.39 -10.65 30.22
N THR A 215 20.91 -10.55 28.99
CA THR A 215 20.21 -9.88 27.90
C THR A 215 19.01 -10.71 27.41
N PRO A 216 17.88 -10.07 27.04
CA PRO A 216 16.70 -10.78 26.56
C PRO A 216 16.98 -11.43 25.21
N LYS A 217 16.86 -12.76 25.14
CA LYS A 217 16.98 -13.55 23.92
C LYS A 217 15.65 -13.66 23.18
N ARG A 218 14.57 -13.84 23.93
CA ARG A 218 13.22 -14.04 23.41
C ARG A 218 12.23 -13.63 24.47
N PHE A 219 11.19 -12.92 24.07
CA PHE A 219 10.04 -12.68 24.92
C PHE A 219 8.75 -12.96 24.17
N ALA A 220 7.84 -13.69 24.83
CA ALA A 220 6.58 -14.11 24.25
C ALA A 220 5.48 -14.05 25.31
N SER A 221 4.24 -13.89 24.86
CA SER A 221 3.06 -13.88 25.73
C SER A 221 2.12 -15.01 25.38
N GLU A 222 1.82 -15.86 26.33
CA GLU A 222 0.69 -16.78 26.26
C GLU A 222 -0.58 -16.00 26.60
N LEU A 223 -1.44 -15.85 25.61
CA LEU A 223 -2.68 -15.10 25.66
C LEU A 223 -3.87 -16.03 25.58
N GLN A 224 -4.93 -15.70 26.30
CA GLN A 224 -6.26 -16.21 26.03
C GLN A 224 -7.06 -15.09 25.37
N ILE A 225 -7.50 -15.35 24.14
CA ILE A 225 -8.24 -14.40 23.32
C ILE A 225 -9.67 -14.89 23.20
N GLN A 226 -10.62 -14.06 23.61
CA GLN A 226 -12.04 -14.28 23.36
C GLN A 226 -12.45 -13.52 22.09
N THR A 227 -12.89 -14.27 21.08
CA THR A 227 -13.33 -13.71 19.80
C THR A 227 -14.67 -13.00 19.94
N SER A 228 -15.01 -12.19 18.94
CA SER A 228 -16.33 -11.55 18.81
C SER A 228 -17.48 -12.56 18.75
N SER A 229 -17.22 -13.78 18.28
CA SER A 229 -18.18 -14.90 18.26
C SER A 229 -18.31 -15.64 19.60
N GLY A 230 -17.52 -15.27 20.61
CA GLY A 230 -17.52 -15.89 21.94
C GLY A 230 -16.64 -17.14 22.06
N SER A 231 -15.83 -17.47 21.04
CA SER A 231 -14.87 -18.57 21.10
C SER A 231 -13.62 -18.16 21.90
N HIS A 232 -13.06 -19.08 22.67
CA HIS A 232 -11.80 -18.87 23.37
C HIS A 232 -10.65 -19.54 22.63
N ILE A 233 -9.61 -18.76 22.33
CA ILE A 233 -8.41 -19.20 21.63
C ILE A 233 -7.22 -18.96 22.55
N ASN A 234 -6.45 -20.00 22.83
CA ASN A 234 -5.16 -19.86 23.49
C ASN A 234 -4.08 -19.70 22.41
N ALA A 235 -3.32 -18.62 22.47
CA ALA A 235 -2.30 -18.32 21.48
C ALA A 235 -1.03 -17.80 22.14
N THR A 236 0.12 -18.12 21.56
CA THR A 236 1.41 -17.57 22.00
C THR A 236 1.87 -16.53 20.98
N VAL A 237 2.02 -15.28 21.42
CA VAL A 237 2.51 -14.18 20.58
C VAL A 237 4.00 -13.97 20.85
N ASP A 238 4.80 -14.01 19.79
CA ASP A 238 6.26 -13.81 19.83
C ASP A 238 6.63 -12.54 19.03
N VAL A 239 7.85 -11.99 19.24
CA VAL A 239 8.33 -10.74 18.62
C VAL A 239 8.23 -10.76 17.09
N ASN A 240 8.39 -11.95 16.48
CA ASN A 240 8.34 -12.13 15.03
C ASN A 240 7.26 -13.11 14.57
N GLN A 241 6.37 -13.54 15.47
CA GLN A 241 5.26 -14.44 15.14
C GLN A 241 3.96 -13.83 15.69
N PRO A 242 3.34 -12.91 14.92
CA PRO A 242 2.05 -12.36 15.30
C PRO A 242 0.95 -13.41 15.20
N VAL A 243 -0.10 -13.22 15.99
CA VAL A 243 -1.32 -14.03 15.93
C VAL A 243 -2.41 -13.23 15.24
N GLU A 244 -3.13 -13.84 14.31
CA GLU A 244 -4.23 -13.20 13.58
C GLU A 244 -5.59 -13.72 14.06
N VAL A 245 -6.43 -12.83 14.58
CA VAL A 245 -7.78 -13.14 15.10
C VAL A 245 -8.74 -12.01 14.73
N ASP A 246 -9.91 -12.36 14.17
CA ASP A 246 -10.98 -11.40 13.80
C ASP A 246 -10.49 -10.19 12.97
N GLY A 247 -9.49 -10.42 12.10
CA GLY A 247 -8.88 -9.40 11.24
C GLY A 247 -7.83 -8.51 11.94
N TRP A 248 -7.48 -8.80 13.18
CA TRP A 248 -6.42 -8.14 13.94
C TRP A 248 -5.16 -9.00 13.98
N LYS A 249 -4.02 -8.42 13.64
CA LYS A 249 -2.70 -9.00 13.90
C LYS A 249 -2.17 -8.47 15.21
N ILE A 250 -1.91 -9.36 16.14
CA ILE A 250 -1.45 -9.04 17.49
C ILE A 250 0.05 -9.33 17.55
N TYR A 251 0.83 -8.28 17.77
CA TYR A 251 2.27 -8.31 17.90
C TYR A 251 2.68 -8.14 19.35
N GLN A 252 3.77 -8.83 19.71
CA GLN A 252 4.45 -8.58 20.96
C GLN A 252 5.24 -7.28 20.84
N TYR A 253 4.84 -6.23 21.57
CA TYR A 253 5.49 -4.92 21.49
C TYR A 253 6.49 -4.71 22.63
N GLY A 254 6.12 -5.06 23.86
CA GLY A 254 6.98 -4.83 25.02
C GLY A 254 6.49 -5.50 26.28
N TYR A 255 7.21 -5.30 27.38
CA TYR A 255 6.91 -5.88 28.69
C TYR A 255 7.51 -5.01 29.79
N ASP A 256 7.24 -5.35 31.06
CA ASP A 256 7.87 -4.69 32.19
C ASP A 256 9.35 -5.11 32.32
N THR A 257 10.25 -4.22 31.93
CA THR A 257 11.69 -4.47 32.01
C THR A 257 12.22 -4.53 33.45
N GLN A 258 11.51 -3.98 34.44
CA GLN A 258 11.93 -4.04 35.85
C GLN A 258 11.66 -5.43 36.45
N GLU A 259 10.52 -6.03 36.10
CA GLU A 259 10.10 -7.35 36.61
C GLU A 259 10.58 -8.53 35.73
N GLY A 260 10.98 -8.28 34.48
CA GLY A 260 11.53 -9.29 33.59
C GLY A 260 10.59 -10.49 33.42
N ALA A 261 11.08 -11.70 33.72
CA ALA A 261 10.30 -12.94 33.61
C ALA A 261 9.09 -13.01 34.55
N ARG A 262 9.01 -12.11 35.55
CA ARG A 262 7.87 -12.00 36.48
C ARG A 262 6.87 -10.92 36.08
N SER A 263 7.01 -10.34 34.88
CA SER A 263 6.12 -9.30 34.38
C SER A 263 4.65 -9.71 34.53
N ARG A 264 3.86 -8.84 35.16
CA ARG A 264 2.42 -9.03 35.37
C ARG A 264 1.57 -8.51 34.22
N TYR A 265 2.20 -7.85 33.26
CA TYR A 265 1.55 -7.36 32.06
C TYR A 265 2.43 -7.51 30.83
N SER A 266 1.81 -7.41 29.67
CA SER A 266 2.46 -7.41 28.37
C SER A 266 1.90 -6.28 27.54
N ILE A 267 2.77 -5.59 26.79
CA ILE A 267 2.37 -4.55 25.87
C ILE A 267 2.24 -5.19 24.50
N LEU A 268 1.03 -5.13 23.95
CA LEU A 268 0.67 -5.69 22.65
C LEU A 268 0.40 -4.56 21.67
N GLU A 269 0.84 -4.74 20.43
CA GLU A 269 0.45 -3.88 19.31
C GLU A 269 -0.56 -4.65 18.45
N LEU A 270 -1.75 -4.09 18.28
CA LEU A 270 -2.79 -4.65 17.43
C LEU A 270 -2.86 -3.84 16.15
N VAL A 271 -2.66 -4.52 15.02
CA VAL A 271 -2.69 -3.92 13.69
C VAL A 271 -3.83 -4.52 12.89
N ARG A 272 -4.66 -3.67 12.30
CA ARG A 272 -5.72 -4.10 11.37
C ARG A 272 -5.56 -3.37 10.05
N ASP A 273 -5.43 -4.14 8.97
CA ASP A 273 -5.38 -3.65 7.60
C ASP A 273 -6.35 -4.49 6.72
N PRO A 274 -7.56 -3.96 6.42
CA PRO A 274 -8.53 -4.64 5.57
C PRO A 274 -8.08 -4.83 4.11
N TRP A 275 -7.11 -4.04 3.65
CA TRP A 275 -6.67 -4.00 2.25
C TRP A 275 -5.47 -4.90 1.98
N LEU A 276 -4.74 -5.31 3.02
CA LEU A 276 -3.57 -6.16 2.93
C LEU A 276 -3.75 -7.43 2.07
N PRO A 277 -4.89 -8.16 2.14
CA PRO A 277 -5.11 -9.32 1.27
C PRO A 277 -5.05 -8.97 -0.23
N TRP A 278 -5.54 -7.79 -0.61
CA TRP A 278 -5.53 -7.33 -2.00
C TRP A 278 -4.12 -6.90 -2.46
N VAL A 279 -3.34 -6.32 -1.55
CA VAL A 279 -1.92 -6.03 -1.79
C VAL A 279 -1.16 -7.34 -2.05
N TYR A 280 -1.35 -8.35 -1.20
CA TYR A 280 -0.73 -9.67 -1.38
C TYR A 280 -1.22 -10.37 -2.66
N ALA A 281 -2.51 -10.29 -3.01
CA ALA A 281 -3.01 -10.80 -4.27
C ALA A 281 -2.27 -10.15 -5.47
N GLY A 282 -2.01 -8.84 -5.41
CA GLY A 282 -1.22 -8.12 -6.40
C GLY A 282 0.21 -8.64 -6.50
N ILE A 283 0.90 -8.79 -5.36
CA ILE A 283 2.29 -9.29 -5.30
C ILE A 283 2.40 -10.73 -5.81
N ILE A 284 1.50 -11.62 -5.38
CA ILE A 284 1.46 -13.02 -5.85
C ILE A 284 1.22 -13.07 -7.35
N MET A 285 0.30 -12.25 -7.86
CA MET A 285 0.05 -12.15 -9.30
C MET A 285 1.27 -11.65 -10.08
N MET A 286 2.05 -10.72 -9.52
CA MET A 286 3.32 -10.31 -10.12
C MET A 286 4.34 -11.46 -10.15
N LEU A 287 4.52 -12.17 -9.04
CA LEU A 287 5.45 -13.31 -8.95
C LEU A 287 5.07 -14.41 -9.94
N ALA A 288 3.78 -14.75 -10.01
CA ALA A 288 3.26 -15.71 -10.98
C ALA A 288 3.51 -15.24 -12.42
N GLY A 289 3.22 -13.97 -12.73
CA GLY A 289 3.49 -13.37 -14.05
C GLY A 289 4.97 -13.44 -14.44
N ALA A 290 5.88 -13.10 -13.52
CA ALA A 290 7.31 -13.18 -13.74
C ALA A 290 7.78 -14.63 -13.98
N LEU A 291 7.32 -15.57 -13.15
CA LEU A 291 7.67 -16.99 -13.28
C LEU A 291 7.17 -17.56 -14.60
N CYS A 292 5.90 -17.31 -14.96
CA CYS A 292 5.35 -17.78 -16.23
C CYS A 292 6.09 -17.18 -17.44
N MET A 293 6.46 -15.90 -17.39
CA MET A 293 7.28 -15.30 -18.45
C MET A 293 8.65 -15.95 -18.59
N PHE A 294 9.26 -16.44 -17.51
CA PHE A 294 10.55 -17.13 -17.55
C PHE A 294 10.40 -18.56 -18.10
N LEU A 295 9.40 -19.31 -17.63
CA LEU A 295 9.19 -20.71 -17.97
C LEU A 295 8.61 -20.92 -19.39
N PHE A 296 7.76 -20.00 -19.85
CA PHE A 296 7.04 -20.13 -21.12
C PHE A 296 7.55 -19.19 -22.21
N LYS A 297 8.72 -18.56 -22.02
CA LYS A 297 9.40 -17.81 -23.08
C LYS A 297 9.91 -18.80 -24.14
N ARG A 298 9.09 -19.07 -25.14
CA ARG A 298 9.53 -19.51 -26.48
C ARG A 298 9.48 -18.33 -27.42
#